data_AF-A0A9E3RDJ6-F1
#
_entry.id   AF-A0A9E3RDJ6-F1
#
_cell.length_a   1.000
_cell.length_b   1.000
_cell.length_c   1.000
_cell.angle_alpha   90.00
_cell.angle_beta   90.00
_cell.angle_gamma   90.00
#
_symmetry.space_group_name_H-M   'P 1'
#
loop_
_entity.id
_entity.type
_entity.pdbx_description
1 polymer ?
#
loop_
_entity_poly.entity_id
_entity_poly.type
_entity_poly.pdbx_seq_one_letter_code
_entity_poly.pdbx_strand_id
1 'polypeptide(L)'
;MMRALLYCIAVAVLATTAFAQNASINIKGFVTDEVTGKPIGKEMDMEVVGQNTGKKFTVKVNSKSGEYLQPLPSGDVYTLTFKSFAVFKKTETLDLPATQKYREERHDYKVRTIIQGDEMANVSAFDGGQSAVLASAQHALAEVIEALRGNRDLRVVVTVGQENFPPPPPAPKKETKPAKKPAKGKKGAPVPEVVAPVEPPPPTGINNAIYDARVAALKQYFTDVKNADLRISYQQGEAVNPANGVKNVRVTVGVVKSLLED
;
A
#
# COMPACT_ATOMS: atom_id res chain seq x y z
N MET A 1 -20.02 29.44 90.17
CA MET A 1 -18.93 30.06 89.38
C MET A 1 -18.58 29.08 88.26
N MET A 2 -19.01 29.33 87.00
CA MET A 2 -18.13 29.71 85.85
C MET A 2 -16.97 28.71 85.66
N ARG A 3 -16.76 27.99 84.54
CA ARG A 3 -16.83 28.38 83.11
C ARG A 3 -16.55 27.16 82.19
N ALA A 4 -17.20 27.17 81.02
CA ALA A 4 -16.68 26.89 79.67
C ALA A 4 -16.30 25.43 79.27
N LEU A 5 -17.01 24.81 78.31
CA LEU A 5 -16.89 24.95 76.84
C LEU A 5 -15.78 24.01 76.30
N LEU A 6 -16.17 22.99 75.53
CA LEU A 6 -15.68 22.73 74.16
C LEU A 6 -16.40 21.51 73.59
N TYR A 7 -17.41 21.77 72.77
CA TYR A 7 -18.04 20.79 71.90
C TYR A 7 -17.23 20.78 70.59
N CYS A 8 -16.35 19.79 70.40
CA CYS A 8 -15.68 19.57 69.12
C CYS A 8 -16.47 18.55 68.31
N ILE A 9 -17.50 19.02 67.58
CA ILE A 9 -18.11 18.23 66.49
C ILE A 9 -17.18 18.37 65.29
N ALA A 10 -16.36 17.34 65.06
CA ALA A 10 -15.65 17.17 63.80
C ALA A 10 -16.67 16.72 62.73
N VAL A 11 -17.19 17.66 61.94
CA VAL A 11 -17.96 17.34 60.74
C VAL A 11 -16.97 16.92 59.66
N ALA A 12 -16.79 15.61 59.49
CA ALA A 12 -16.10 15.05 58.33
C ALA A 12 -17.00 15.20 57.11
N VAL A 13 -16.78 16.24 56.31
CA VAL A 13 -17.39 16.37 54.98
C VAL A 13 -16.71 15.36 54.08
N LEU A 14 -17.32 14.17 53.95
CA LEU A 14 -16.99 13.22 52.90
C LEU A 14 -17.46 13.85 51.58
N ALA A 15 -16.53 14.47 50.85
CA ALA A 15 -16.73 14.84 49.46
C ALA A 15 -16.90 13.54 48.66
N THR A 16 -18.14 13.11 48.48
CA THR A 16 -18.48 12.05 47.55
C THR A 16 -18.28 12.63 46.15
N THR A 17 -17.10 12.39 45.57
CA THR A 17 -16.91 12.57 44.14
C THR A 17 -17.81 11.54 43.45
N ALA A 18 -19.01 11.97 43.09
CA ALA A 18 -19.87 11.24 42.18
C ALA A 18 -19.12 11.12 40.85
N PHE A 19 -18.45 10.00 40.63
CA PHE A 19 -18.10 9.60 39.28
C PHE A 19 -19.43 9.48 38.54
N ALA A 20 -19.69 10.43 37.63
CA ALA A 20 -20.82 10.32 36.72
C ALA A 20 -20.72 8.95 36.04
N GLN A 21 -21.63 8.03 36.38
CA GLN A 21 -21.67 6.70 35.76
C GLN A 21 -22.22 6.88 34.35
N ASN A 22 -21.33 7.08 33.38
CA ASN A 22 -21.71 7.13 31.98
C ASN A 22 -22.49 5.86 31.62
N ALA A 23 -23.68 6.03 31.06
CA ALA A 23 -24.50 4.93 30.62
C ALA A 23 -23.88 4.25 29.40
N SER A 24 -24.18 2.95 29.22
CA SER A 24 -23.79 2.20 28.03
C SER A 24 -24.69 2.55 26.85
N ILE A 25 -24.08 2.73 25.67
CA ILE A 25 -24.76 2.86 24.38
C ILE A 25 -24.53 1.57 23.60
N ASN A 26 -25.58 0.96 23.06
CA ASN A 26 -25.43 -0.17 22.17
C ASN A 26 -25.26 0.31 20.74
N ILE A 27 -24.06 0.15 20.20
CA ILE A 27 -23.81 0.37 18.78
C ILE A 27 -24.17 -0.90 18.02
N LYS A 28 -24.89 -0.75 16.92
CA LYS A 28 -25.29 -1.86 16.04
C LYS A 28 -25.29 -1.43 14.60
N GLY A 29 -25.25 -2.37 13.68
CA GLY A 29 -25.38 -2.07 12.27
C GLY A 29 -24.81 -3.19 11.41
N PHE A 30 -24.49 -2.83 10.18
CA PHE A 30 -23.98 -3.75 9.18
C PHE A 30 -22.58 -3.34 8.71
N VAL A 31 -21.70 -4.32 8.49
CA VAL A 31 -20.46 -4.14 7.75
C VAL A 31 -20.60 -4.84 6.41
N THR A 32 -20.44 -4.07 5.33
CA THR A 32 -20.63 -4.53 3.94
C THR A 32 -19.41 -4.26 3.10
N ASP A 33 -19.29 -5.03 2.02
CA ASP A 33 -18.27 -4.82 1.01
C ASP A 33 -18.59 -3.54 0.21
N GLU A 34 -17.58 -2.71 0.03
CA GLU A 34 -17.71 -1.40 -0.61
C GLU A 34 -18.13 -1.49 -2.07
N VAL A 35 -17.71 -2.54 -2.78
CA VAL A 35 -17.95 -2.72 -4.22
C VAL A 35 -19.32 -3.35 -4.48
N THR A 36 -19.62 -4.43 -3.77
CA THR A 36 -20.84 -5.24 -3.99
C THR A 36 -22.03 -4.79 -3.15
N GLY A 37 -21.80 -4.05 -2.07
CA GLY A 37 -22.81 -3.67 -1.07
C GLY A 37 -23.34 -4.85 -0.25
N LYS A 38 -22.75 -6.05 -0.39
CA LYS A 38 -23.18 -7.27 0.29
C LYS A 38 -22.34 -7.52 1.54
N PRO A 39 -22.79 -8.38 2.47
CA PRO A 39 -21.94 -8.86 3.56
C PRO A 39 -20.66 -9.50 3.01
N ILE A 40 -19.56 -9.37 3.76
CA ILE A 40 -18.22 -9.85 3.35
C ILE A 40 -18.20 -11.36 3.08
N GLY A 41 -19.10 -12.14 3.68
CA GLY A 41 -19.17 -13.59 3.47
C GLY A 41 -18.04 -14.36 4.14
N LYS A 42 -17.10 -13.68 4.81
CA LYS A 42 -15.94 -14.22 5.52
C LYS A 42 -15.92 -13.73 6.96
N GLU A 43 -15.23 -14.46 7.83
CA GLU A 43 -15.04 -14.05 9.22
C GLU A 43 -14.25 -12.74 9.30
N MET A 44 -14.68 -11.85 10.18
CA MET A 44 -14.06 -10.55 10.38
C MET A 44 -14.28 -10.09 11.82
N ASP A 45 -13.23 -9.51 12.38
CA ASP A 45 -13.27 -8.84 13.66
C ASP A 45 -13.21 -7.32 13.48
N MET A 46 -13.99 -6.61 14.27
CA MET A 46 -13.88 -5.18 14.47
C MET A 46 -13.29 -4.94 15.86
N GLU A 47 -12.06 -4.42 15.88
CA GLU A 47 -11.39 -4.01 17.10
C GLU A 47 -11.77 -2.58 17.45
N VAL A 48 -12.35 -2.37 18.64
CA VAL A 48 -12.80 -1.05 19.09
C VAL A 48 -11.95 -0.63 20.29
N VAL A 49 -11.30 0.53 20.21
CA VAL A 49 -10.44 1.05 21.28
C VAL A 49 -10.92 2.44 21.71
N GLY A 50 -11.28 2.61 22.98
CA GLY A 50 -11.63 3.91 23.54
C GLY A 50 -10.38 4.77 23.73
N GLN A 51 -10.40 6.00 23.24
CA GLN A 51 -9.24 6.89 23.26
C GLN A 51 -8.91 7.38 24.68
N ASN A 52 -9.94 7.73 25.47
CA ASN A 52 -9.74 8.19 26.84
C ASN A 52 -9.53 7.04 27.81
N THR A 53 -10.22 5.91 27.58
CA THR A 53 -10.20 4.77 28.50
C THR A 53 -9.11 3.73 28.19
N GLY A 54 -8.60 3.70 26.95
CA GLY A 54 -7.70 2.65 26.46
C GLY A 54 -8.35 1.25 26.39
N LYS A 55 -9.64 1.13 26.70
CA LYS A 55 -10.33 -0.16 26.72
C LYS A 55 -10.51 -0.68 25.30
N LYS A 56 -10.15 -1.95 25.11
CA LYS A 56 -10.23 -2.66 23.83
C LYS A 56 -11.36 -3.69 23.86
N PHE A 57 -12.16 -3.70 22.80
CA PHE A 57 -13.21 -4.68 22.54
C PHE A 57 -12.95 -5.36 21.20
N THR A 58 -13.20 -6.66 21.12
CA THR A 58 -13.20 -7.40 19.85
C THR A 58 -14.64 -7.78 19.53
N VAL A 59 -15.17 -7.22 18.46
CA VAL A 59 -16.55 -7.43 18.02
C VAL A 59 -16.54 -8.35 16.82
N LYS A 60 -17.20 -9.50 16.95
CA LYS A 60 -17.38 -10.41 15.82
C LYS A 60 -18.46 -9.87 14.90
N VAL A 61 -18.15 -9.77 13.62
CA VAL A 61 -19.12 -9.42 12.58
C VAL A 61 -19.69 -10.70 11.99
N ASN A 62 -21.01 -10.80 11.89
CA ASN A 62 -21.65 -11.96 11.28
C ASN A 62 -21.26 -12.04 9.80
N SER A 63 -20.60 -13.13 9.39
CA SER A 63 -20.11 -13.27 8.02
C SER A 63 -21.24 -13.34 6.98
N LYS A 64 -22.43 -13.83 7.35
CA LYS A 64 -23.58 -14.01 6.45
C LYS A 64 -24.41 -12.75 6.30
N SER A 65 -24.71 -12.07 7.42
CA SER A 65 -25.57 -10.88 7.42
C SER A 65 -24.80 -9.57 7.45
N GLY A 66 -23.53 -9.57 7.86
CA GLY A 66 -22.73 -8.37 8.11
C GLY A 66 -23.06 -7.70 9.45
N GLU A 67 -23.98 -8.25 10.23
CA GLU A 67 -24.47 -7.63 11.46
C GLU A 67 -23.42 -7.66 12.57
N TYR A 68 -23.41 -6.61 13.38
CA TYR A 68 -22.65 -6.54 14.62
C TYR A 68 -23.47 -5.80 15.70
N LEU A 69 -23.14 -6.08 16.96
CA LEU A 69 -23.67 -5.37 18.12
C LEU A 69 -22.59 -5.30 19.20
N GLN A 70 -22.37 -4.11 19.76
CA GLN A 70 -21.42 -3.90 20.83
C GLN A 70 -21.93 -2.83 21.80
N PRO A 71 -22.13 -3.16 23.09
CA PRO A 71 -22.29 -2.16 24.14
C PRO A 71 -20.97 -1.42 24.39
N LEU A 72 -21.01 -0.09 24.37
CA LEU A 72 -19.85 0.77 24.65
C LEU A 72 -20.22 1.82 25.72
N PRO A 73 -19.32 2.12 26.67
CA PRO A 73 -19.48 3.27 27.55
C PRO A 73 -19.67 4.58 26.76
N SER A 74 -20.58 5.44 27.22
CA SER A 74 -20.67 6.79 26.68
C SER A 74 -19.57 7.71 27.23
N GLY A 75 -19.38 8.85 26.57
CA GLY A 75 -18.40 9.88 26.95
C GLY A 75 -16.98 9.58 26.49
N ASP A 76 -16.80 8.79 25.44
CA ASP A 76 -15.50 8.45 24.86
C ASP A 76 -15.56 8.52 23.33
N VAL A 77 -14.38 8.69 22.73
CA VAL A 77 -14.18 8.59 21.28
C VAL A 77 -13.52 7.25 21.00
N TYR A 78 -14.10 6.48 20.11
CA TYR A 78 -13.65 5.14 19.79
C TYR A 78 -12.95 5.10 18.44
N THR A 79 -11.84 4.38 18.37
CA THR A 79 -11.19 3.99 17.13
C THR A 79 -11.62 2.58 16.77
N LEU A 80 -12.33 2.42 15.65
CA LEU A 80 -12.82 1.15 15.15
C LEU A 80 -11.86 0.68 14.06
N THR A 81 -11.26 -0.49 14.22
CA THR A 81 -10.37 -1.08 13.22
C THR A 81 -10.94 -2.39 12.71
N PHE A 82 -11.29 -2.42 11.43
CA PHE A 82 -11.77 -3.60 10.73
C PHE A 82 -10.58 -4.42 10.25
N LYS A 83 -10.49 -5.69 10.68
CA LYS A 83 -9.38 -6.58 10.35
C LYS A 83 -9.88 -7.98 10.02
N SER A 84 -9.43 -8.50 8.90
CA SER A 84 -9.47 -9.93 8.58
C SER A 84 -8.40 -10.25 7.51
N PHE A 85 -8.25 -11.53 7.17
CA PHE A 85 -7.45 -11.94 6.02
C PHE A 85 -8.09 -11.58 4.68
N ALA A 86 -9.39 -11.27 4.67
CA ALA A 86 -10.20 -11.08 3.48
C ALA A 86 -10.55 -9.61 3.21
N VAL A 87 -10.14 -8.65 4.03
CA VAL A 87 -10.45 -7.21 3.83
C VAL A 87 -9.22 -6.34 4.03
N PHE A 88 -9.12 -5.25 3.29
CA PHE A 88 -8.12 -4.21 3.57
C PHE A 88 -8.40 -3.61 4.94
N LYS A 89 -7.36 -3.49 5.76
CA LYS A 89 -7.48 -2.90 7.10
C LYS A 89 -8.04 -1.49 6.95
N LYS A 90 -9.15 -1.22 7.63
CA LYS A 90 -9.80 0.10 7.65
C LYS A 90 -9.95 0.58 9.08
N THR A 91 -9.81 1.89 9.29
CA THR A 91 -10.03 2.53 10.59
C THR A 91 -11.08 3.61 10.47
N GLU A 92 -12.00 3.67 11.43
CA GLU A 92 -13.05 4.69 11.54
C GLU A 92 -13.06 5.27 12.95
N THR A 93 -13.55 6.49 13.10
CA THR A 93 -13.72 7.14 14.41
C THR A 93 -15.20 7.24 14.75
N LEU A 94 -15.56 6.91 15.98
CA LEU A 94 -16.93 7.01 16.49
C LEU A 94 -16.95 7.81 17.78
N ASP A 95 -17.60 8.97 17.76
CA ASP A 95 -17.82 9.79 18.96
C ASP A 95 -19.14 9.37 19.63
N LEU A 96 -19.05 8.94 20.88
CA LEU A 96 -20.20 8.61 21.72
C LEU A 96 -20.32 9.63 22.85
N PRO A 97 -21.12 10.70 22.70
CA PRO A 97 -21.22 11.74 23.72
C PRO A 97 -21.82 11.19 25.02
N ALA A 98 -21.33 11.74 26.14
CA ALA A 98 -21.72 11.32 27.49
C ALA A 98 -23.23 11.38 27.70
N THR A 99 -23.79 10.33 28.30
CA THR A 99 -25.21 10.23 28.60
C THR A 99 -25.43 9.46 29.90
N GLN A 100 -26.51 9.80 30.59
CA GLN A 100 -27.00 9.05 31.76
C GLN A 100 -28.08 8.02 31.39
N LYS A 101 -28.50 7.99 30.12
CA LYS A 101 -29.53 7.09 29.61
C LYS A 101 -28.96 6.12 28.59
N TYR A 102 -29.39 4.87 28.70
CA TYR A 102 -29.20 3.87 27.66
C TYR A 102 -29.86 4.32 26.36
N ARG A 103 -29.17 4.09 25.24
CA ARG A 103 -29.72 4.24 23.90
C ARG A 103 -29.03 3.28 22.94
N GLU A 104 -29.69 3.03 21.82
CA GLU A 104 -29.13 2.27 20.72
C GLU A 104 -28.81 3.23 19.58
N GLU A 105 -27.66 3.04 18.95
CA GLU A 105 -27.25 3.81 17.79
C GLU A 105 -26.90 2.88 16.64
N ARG A 106 -27.39 3.23 15.44
CA ARG A 106 -27.12 2.47 14.22
C ARG A 106 -25.96 3.11 13.47
N HIS A 107 -24.91 2.33 13.22
CA HIS A 107 -23.73 2.73 12.46
C HIS A 107 -23.39 1.64 11.44
N ASP A 108 -23.57 1.94 10.15
CA ASP A 108 -23.27 1.01 9.07
C ASP A 108 -21.90 1.36 8.47
N TYR A 109 -21.07 0.36 8.21
CA TYR A 109 -19.70 0.53 7.72
C TYR A 109 -19.49 -0.19 6.40
N LYS A 110 -18.61 0.38 5.58
CA LYS A 110 -18.14 -0.24 4.34
C LYS A 110 -16.65 -0.54 4.45
N VAL A 111 -16.26 -1.73 4.03
CA VAL A 111 -14.86 -2.18 3.95
C VAL A 111 -14.61 -2.78 2.56
N ARG A 112 -13.35 -2.76 2.11
CA ARG A 112 -12.99 -3.32 0.81
C ARG A 112 -12.45 -4.74 0.96
N THR A 113 -13.07 -5.69 0.26
CA THR A 113 -12.59 -7.09 0.23
C THR A 113 -11.27 -7.20 -0.54
N ILE A 114 -10.41 -8.11 -0.11
CA ILE A 114 -9.17 -8.51 -0.80
C ILE A 114 -9.53 -9.66 -1.75
N ILE A 115 -9.41 -9.40 -3.05
CA ILE A 115 -9.68 -10.37 -4.10
C ILE A 115 -8.38 -10.63 -4.86
N GLN A 116 -8.02 -11.90 -5.05
CA GLN A 116 -6.84 -12.26 -5.82
C GLN A 116 -6.93 -11.69 -7.25
N GLY A 117 -5.82 -11.11 -7.72
CA GLY A 117 -5.72 -10.49 -9.04
C GLY A 117 -6.18 -9.03 -9.08
N ASP A 118 -6.81 -8.50 -8.03
CA ASP A 118 -7.21 -7.10 -7.99
C ASP A 118 -6.01 -6.17 -8.18
N GLU A 119 -6.17 -5.18 -9.05
CA GLU A 119 -5.15 -4.17 -9.30
C GLU A 119 -5.08 -3.18 -8.13
N MET A 120 -3.89 -3.08 -7.54
CA MET A 120 -3.59 -2.13 -6.46
C MET A 120 -2.88 -0.89 -7.00
N ALA A 121 -1.99 -1.06 -7.99
CA ALA A 121 -1.28 0.04 -8.63
C ALA A 121 -0.96 -0.30 -10.08
N ASN A 122 -0.95 0.72 -10.94
CA ASN A 122 -0.57 0.58 -12.35
C ASN A 122 -0.03 1.92 -12.84
N VAL A 123 1.30 2.03 -12.81
CA VAL A 123 2.02 3.30 -12.84
C VAL A 123 3.21 3.27 -13.80
N SER A 124 3.61 4.46 -14.24
CA SER A 124 4.92 4.67 -14.87
C SER A 124 5.93 4.94 -13.76
N ALA A 125 6.67 3.91 -13.35
CA ALA A 125 7.62 3.98 -12.25
C ALA A 125 9.04 4.30 -12.71
N PHE A 126 9.34 4.13 -13.99
CA PHE A 126 10.68 4.33 -14.56
C PHE A 126 10.59 5.04 -15.91
N ASP A 127 11.57 5.90 -16.19
CA ASP A 127 11.82 6.41 -17.54
C ASP A 127 12.62 5.40 -18.37
N GLY A 128 12.60 5.58 -19.70
CA GLY A 128 13.34 4.74 -20.64
C GLY A 128 14.83 4.66 -20.30
N GLY A 129 15.35 3.43 -20.22
CA GLY A 129 16.74 3.14 -19.90
C GLY A 129 17.13 3.44 -18.44
N GLN A 130 16.19 3.86 -17.59
CA GLN A 130 16.43 4.20 -16.19
C GLN A 130 15.84 3.17 -15.24
N SER A 131 16.48 3.03 -14.07
CA SER A 131 16.04 2.16 -12.96
C SER A 131 15.71 2.94 -11.68
N ALA A 132 15.82 4.27 -11.69
CA ALA A 132 15.41 5.10 -10.58
C ALA A 132 13.87 5.24 -10.54
N VAL A 133 13.27 4.98 -9.38
CA VAL A 133 11.81 5.10 -9.20
C VAL A 133 11.40 6.57 -9.28
N LEU A 134 10.47 6.88 -10.19
CA LEU A 134 9.94 8.23 -10.41
C LEU A 134 9.08 8.71 -9.23
N ALA A 135 9.15 10.01 -8.95
CA ALA A 135 8.32 10.65 -7.91
C ALA A 135 6.82 10.48 -8.17
N SER A 136 6.40 10.47 -9.44
CA SER A 136 5.01 10.25 -9.84
C SER A 136 4.45 8.89 -9.43
N ALA A 137 5.31 7.87 -9.25
CA ALA A 137 4.90 6.53 -8.83
C ALA A 137 4.94 6.34 -7.31
N GLN A 138 5.61 7.22 -6.56
CA GLN A 138 5.85 7.03 -5.13
C GLN A 138 4.56 6.94 -4.31
N HIS A 139 3.57 7.77 -4.62
CA HIS A 139 2.29 7.77 -3.90
C HIS A 139 1.57 6.42 -4.03
N ALA A 140 1.40 5.91 -5.24
CA ALA A 140 0.73 4.64 -5.48
C ALA A 140 1.49 3.46 -4.84
N LEU A 141 2.83 3.46 -4.91
CA LEU A 141 3.63 2.44 -4.25
C LEU A 141 3.58 2.56 -2.72
N ALA A 142 3.45 3.77 -2.17
CA ALA A 142 3.27 3.99 -0.75
C ALA A 142 1.91 3.45 -0.25
N GLU A 143 0.84 3.61 -1.02
CA GLU A 143 -0.46 2.99 -0.71
C GLU A 143 -0.38 1.46 -0.66
N VAL A 144 0.39 0.85 -1.58
CA VAL A 144 0.67 -0.60 -1.54
C VAL A 144 1.44 -0.98 -0.28
N ILE A 145 2.46 -0.19 0.11
CA ILE A 145 3.22 -0.41 1.36
C ILE A 145 2.30 -0.34 2.57
N GLU A 146 1.43 0.67 2.65
CA GLU A 146 0.50 0.83 3.77
C GLU A 146 -0.52 -0.31 3.83
N ALA A 147 -1.03 -0.77 2.69
CA ALA A 147 -1.86 -1.97 2.62
C ALA A 147 -1.10 -3.22 3.13
N LEU A 148 0.16 -3.42 2.72
CA LEU A 148 1.00 -4.51 3.20
C LEU A 148 1.31 -4.39 4.70
N ARG A 149 1.47 -3.19 5.24
CA ARG A 149 1.69 -2.95 6.68
C ARG A 149 0.42 -3.22 7.49
N GLY A 150 -0.73 -2.80 6.96
CA GLY A 150 -2.05 -3.00 7.56
C GLY A 150 -2.50 -4.46 7.56
N ASN A 151 -2.13 -5.23 6.55
CA ASN A 151 -2.57 -6.60 6.32
C ASN A 151 -1.38 -7.55 6.21
N ARG A 152 -0.94 -8.16 7.32
CA ARG A 152 0.27 -9.04 7.35
C ARG A 152 0.17 -10.27 6.44
N ASP A 153 -1.05 -10.73 6.17
CA ASP A 153 -1.29 -11.89 5.31
C ASP A 153 -1.42 -11.51 3.82
N LEU A 154 -1.56 -10.21 3.51
CA LEU A 154 -1.61 -9.74 2.13
C LEU A 154 -0.31 -10.11 1.40
N ARG A 155 -0.50 -10.72 0.23
CA ARG A 155 0.52 -11.05 -0.76
C ARG A 155 0.27 -10.22 -2.00
N VAL A 156 1.33 -9.80 -2.68
CA VAL A 156 1.23 -9.03 -3.93
C VAL A 156 2.17 -9.57 -5.00
N VAL A 157 1.79 -9.36 -6.25
CA VAL A 157 2.62 -9.62 -7.42
C VAL A 157 2.96 -8.29 -8.05
N VAL A 158 4.25 -8.00 -8.18
CA VAL A 158 4.78 -6.82 -8.84
C VAL A 158 5.26 -7.23 -10.22
N THR A 159 4.49 -6.86 -11.24
CA THR A 159 4.82 -7.09 -12.64
C THR A 159 5.58 -5.89 -13.19
N VAL A 160 6.80 -6.12 -13.66
CA VAL A 160 7.66 -5.07 -14.23
C VAL A 160 7.79 -5.28 -15.74
N GLY A 161 7.42 -4.26 -16.51
CA GLY A 161 7.49 -4.27 -17.96
C GLY A 161 8.92 -4.46 -18.46
N GLN A 162 9.08 -5.29 -19.49
CA GLN A 162 10.36 -5.49 -20.16
C GLN A 162 10.65 -4.31 -21.08
N GLU A 163 11.89 -3.88 -21.17
CA GLU A 163 12.27 -2.81 -22.10
C GLU A 163 13.22 -3.35 -23.17
N ASN A 164 13.00 -2.94 -24.41
CA ASN A 164 13.93 -3.22 -25.48
C ASN A 164 15.10 -2.23 -25.46
N PHE A 165 16.28 -2.66 -25.89
CA PHE A 165 17.36 -1.72 -26.18
C PHE A 165 16.88 -0.63 -27.15
N PRO A 166 17.30 0.64 -26.96
CA PRO A 166 16.97 1.69 -27.90
C PRO A 166 17.44 1.31 -29.31
N PRO A 167 16.66 1.65 -30.36
CA PRO A 167 17.03 1.30 -31.71
C PRO A 167 18.42 1.86 -32.07
N PRO A 168 19.21 1.14 -32.87
CA PRO A 168 20.50 1.63 -33.36
C PRO A 168 20.34 3.03 -33.99
N PRO A 169 21.31 3.94 -33.80
CA PRO A 169 21.33 5.18 -34.56
C PRO A 169 21.25 4.86 -36.05
N PRO A 170 20.48 5.63 -36.85
CA PRO A 170 20.45 5.44 -38.29
C PRO A 170 21.88 5.53 -38.83
N ALA A 171 22.29 4.51 -39.60
CA ALA A 171 23.63 4.47 -40.17
C ALA A 171 23.93 5.80 -40.89
N PRO A 172 25.14 6.39 -40.71
CA PRO A 172 25.49 7.61 -41.41
C PRO A 172 25.28 7.37 -42.90
N LYS A 173 24.45 8.22 -43.53
CA LYS A 173 24.27 8.20 -44.99
C LYS A 173 25.66 8.25 -45.59
N LYS A 174 26.07 7.21 -46.32
CA LYS A 174 27.32 7.23 -47.09
C LYS A 174 27.21 8.42 -48.04
N GLU A 175 27.84 9.54 -47.71
CA GLU A 175 28.07 10.62 -48.66
C GLU A 175 28.96 10.03 -49.75
N THR A 176 28.36 9.70 -50.89
CA THR A 176 29.07 9.38 -52.12
C THR A 176 29.82 10.63 -52.56
N LYS A 177 31.04 10.83 -52.04
CA LYS A 177 31.95 11.84 -52.58
C LYS A 177 32.17 11.52 -54.07
N PRO A 178 31.91 12.46 -55.00
CA PRO A 178 32.12 12.22 -56.41
C PRO A 178 33.60 11.93 -56.69
N ALA A 179 33.86 10.86 -57.44
CA ALA A 179 35.19 10.39 -57.78
C ALA A 179 36.00 11.49 -58.49
N LYS A 180 37.04 12.02 -57.83
CA LYS A 180 38.05 12.83 -58.50
C LYS A 180 38.94 11.90 -59.35
N LYS A 181 39.04 12.21 -60.65
CA LYS A 181 39.92 11.53 -61.62
C LYS A 181 41.37 11.51 -61.13
N PRO A 182 42.15 10.44 -61.39
CA PRO A 182 43.53 10.33 -60.91
C PRO A 182 44.47 11.22 -61.73
N ALA A 183 45.24 12.07 -61.05
CA ALA A 183 46.41 12.73 -61.61
C ALA A 183 47.65 11.84 -61.41
N LYS A 184 48.41 11.70 -62.50
CA LYS A 184 49.55 10.78 -62.67
C LYS A 184 50.78 11.27 -61.89
N GLY A 185 51.30 10.43 -61.00
CA GLY A 185 52.73 10.43 -60.62
C GLY A 185 53.08 10.86 -59.19
N LYS A 186 53.37 9.87 -58.33
CA LYS A 186 54.62 9.71 -57.54
C LYS A 186 54.45 8.56 -56.55
N LYS A 187 55.41 7.62 -56.56
CA LYS A 187 55.55 6.55 -55.56
C LYS A 187 55.74 7.18 -54.17
N GLY A 188 54.75 7.00 -53.30
CA GLY A 188 54.86 7.21 -51.86
C GLY A 188 54.38 5.94 -51.16
N ALA A 189 55.12 5.50 -50.15
CA ALA A 189 54.82 4.31 -49.35
C ALA A 189 53.38 4.34 -48.79
N PRO A 190 52.71 3.18 -48.63
CA PRO A 190 51.37 3.15 -48.06
C PRO A 190 51.45 3.61 -46.60
N VAL A 191 50.76 4.71 -46.30
CA VAL A 191 50.40 5.07 -44.93
C VAL A 191 49.54 3.91 -44.42
N PRO A 192 49.87 3.27 -43.28
CA PRO A 192 48.97 2.28 -42.69
C PRO A 192 47.63 2.95 -42.40
N GLU A 193 46.60 2.48 -43.07
CA GLU A 193 45.21 2.83 -42.83
C GLU A 193 44.93 2.49 -41.37
N VAL A 194 44.78 3.51 -40.52
CA VAL A 194 44.30 3.32 -39.14
C VAL A 194 42.86 2.85 -39.29
N VAL A 195 42.68 1.53 -39.34
CA VAL A 195 41.37 0.91 -39.25
C VAL A 195 40.83 1.32 -37.89
N ALA A 196 39.91 2.29 -37.86
CA ALA A 196 39.20 2.64 -36.66
C ALA A 196 38.63 1.35 -36.05
N PRO A 197 38.77 1.11 -34.73
CA PRO A 197 38.16 -0.06 -34.10
C PRO A 197 36.68 -0.11 -34.51
N VAL A 198 36.28 -1.21 -35.15
CA VAL A 198 34.88 -1.44 -35.50
C VAL A 198 34.14 -1.51 -34.17
N GLU A 199 33.41 -0.45 -33.82
CA GLU A 199 32.57 -0.47 -32.64
C GLU A 199 31.62 -1.67 -32.77
N PRO A 200 31.51 -2.52 -31.74
CA PRO A 200 30.61 -3.66 -31.78
C PRO A 200 29.18 -3.16 -32.06
N PRO A 201 28.38 -3.92 -32.83
CA PRO A 201 27.03 -3.51 -33.16
C PRO A 201 26.23 -3.26 -31.87
N PRO A 202 25.38 -2.20 -31.85
CA PRO A 202 24.58 -1.89 -30.68
C PRO A 202 23.69 -3.09 -30.30
N PRO A 203 23.51 -3.35 -28.99
CA PRO A 203 22.72 -4.48 -28.52
C PRO A 203 21.27 -4.35 -28.99
N THR A 204 20.65 -5.48 -29.34
CA THR A 204 19.26 -5.58 -29.82
C THR A 204 18.46 -6.52 -28.94
N GLY A 205 17.15 -6.31 -28.83
CA GLY A 205 16.23 -7.18 -28.06
C GLY A 205 15.97 -6.67 -26.64
N ILE A 206 15.56 -7.56 -25.74
CA ILE A 206 15.18 -7.23 -24.37
C ILE A 206 16.42 -6.90 -23.54
N ASN A 207 16.38 -5.77 -22.85
CA ASN A 207 17.41 -5.32 -21.92
C ASN A 207 17.17 -5.96 -20.53
N ASN A 208 17.69 -7.18 -20.32
CA ASN A 208 17.54 -7.87 -19.03
C ASN A 208 18.24 -7.12 -17.88
N ALA A 209 19.34 -6.41 -18.17
CA ALA A 209 20.06 -5.64 -17.15
C ALA A 209 19.20 -4.50 -16.57
N ILE A 210 18.43 -3.79 -17.41
CA ILE A 210 17.53 -2.75 -16.90
C ILE A 210 16.36 -3.34 -16.12
N TYR A 211 15.85 -4.50 -16.53
CA TYR A 211 14.83 -5.23 -15.77
C TYR A 211 15.34 -5.58 -14.36
N ASP A 212 16.52 -6.21 -14.25
CA ASP A 212 17.09 -6.60 -12.96
C ASP A 212 17.37 -5.37 -12.07
N ALA A 213 17.86 -4.28 -12.66
CA ALA A 213 18.09 -3.03 -11.95
C ALA A 213 16.79 -2.40 -11.42
N ARG A 214 15.70 -2.45 -12.19
CA ARG A 214 14.37 -1.98 -11.78
C ARG A 214 13.78 -2.84 -10.66
N VAL A 215 13.91 -4.15 -10.75
CA VAL A 215 13.50 -5.07 -9.68
C VAL A 215 14.30 -4.79 -8.40
N ALA A 216 15.61 -4.57 -8.50
CA ALA A 216 16.44 -4.19 -7.36
C ALA A 216 15.99 -2.86 -6.72
N ALA A 217 15.68 -1.85 -7.53
CA ALA A 217 15.15 -0.57 -7.04
C ALA A 217 13.80 -0.73 -6.32
N LEU A 218 12.89 -1.55 -6.85
CA LEU A 218 11.62 -1.85 -6.17
C LEU A 218 11.83 -2.63 -4.88
N LYS A 219 12.72 -3.62 -4.86
CA LYS A 219 13.07 -4.34 -3.62
C LYS A 219 13.56 -3.39 -2.53
N GLN A 220 14.40 -2.42 -2.90
CA GLN A 220 14.84 -1.38 -1.98
C GLN A 220 13.68 -0.50 -1.52
N TYR A 221 12.76 -0.15 -2.42
CA TYR A 221 11.58 0.66 -2.09
C TYR A 221 10.63 -0.05 -1.10
N PHE A 222 10.50 -1.37 -1.21
CA PHE A 222 9.67 -2.20 -0.32
C PHE A 222 10.42 -2.74 0.90
N THR A 223 11.66 -2.29 1.17
CA THR A 223 12.50 -2.85 2.24
C THR A 223 11.89 -2.75 3.65
N ASP A 224 11.06 -1.74 3.89
CA ASP A 224 10.41 -1.53 5.19
C ASP A 224 9.17 -2.43 5.39
N VAL A 225 8.78 -3.22 4.40
CA VAL A 225 7.70 -4.19 4.53
C VAL A 225 8.23 -5.41 5.28
N LYS A 226 7.68 -5.67 6.45
CA LYS A 226 8.00 -6.89 7.22
C LYS A 226 7.74 -8.14 6.38
N ASN A 227 8.74 -9.02 6.29
CA ASN A 227 8.74 -10.26 5.51
C ASN A 227 8.46 -10.02 4.02
N ALA A 228 8.98 -8.92 3.45
CA ALA A 228 8.77 -8.56 2.04
C ALA A 228 9.08 -9.71 1.07
N ASP A 229 10.14 -10.47 1.35
CA ASP A 229 10.59 -11.65 0.61
C ASP A 229 9.54 -12.76 0.50
N LEU A 230 8.72 -12.95 1.53
CA LEU A 230 7.63 -13.93 1.53
C LEU A 230 6.31 -13.36 0.96
N ARG A 231 6.25 -12.05 0.75
CA ARG A 231 5.01 -11.31 0.54
C ARG A 231 4.88 -10.66 -0.81
N ILE A 232 6.01 -10.36 -1.42
CA ILE A 232 6.11 -9.63 -2.66
C ILE A 232 6.84 -10.53 -3.64
N SER A 233 6.13 -10.94 -4.68
CA SER A 233 6.73 -11.65 -5.81
C SER A 233 6.95 -10.69 -6.97
N TYR A 234 8.01 -10.90 -7.75
CA TYR A 234 8.34 -10.08 -8.91
C TYR A 234 8.26 -10.93 -10.16
N GLN A 235 7.62 -10.42 -11.20
CA GLN A 235 7.42 -11.12 -12.46
C GLN A 235 7.69 -10.19 -13.65
N GLN A 236 8.17 -10.78 -14.74
CA GLN A 236 8.33 -10.07 -16.00
C GLN A 236 6.94 -9.83 -16.63
N GLY A 237 6.68 -8.57 -16.96
CA GLY A 237 5.52 -8.15 -17.73
C GLY A 237 5.81 -8.09 -19.23
N GLU A 238 4.83 -7.60 -19.98
CA GLU A 238 4.96 -7.38 -21.41
C GLU A 238 6.07 -6.38 -21.76
N ALA A 239 6.58 -6.48 -22.98
CA ALA A 239 7.52 -5.51 -23.51
C ALA A 239 6.86 -4.14 -23.67
N VAL A 240 7.41 -3.15 -22.98
CA VAL A 240 7.04 -1.74 -23.07
C VAL A 240 8.08 -0.99 -23.90
N ASN A 241 7.59 -0.03 -24.68
CA ASN A 241 8.46 0.89 -25.41
C ASN A 241 9.21 1.78 -24.39
N PRO A 242 10.51 2.06 -24.56
CA PRO A 242 11.31 2.98 -23.73
C PRO A 242 10.83 4.44 -23.65
N ALA A 243 9.55 4.74 -23.94
CA ALA A 243 9.01 6.08 -23.86
C ALA A 243 8.63 6.46 -22.42
N ASN A 244 8.92 7.70 -22.04
CA ASN A 244 8.57 8.24 -20.72
C ASN A 244 7.06 8.30 -20.53
N GLY A 245 6.59 8.05 -19.31
CA GLY A 245 5.17 8.08 -18.97
C GLY A 245 4.39 6.81 -19.34
N VAL A 246 5.03 5.82 -19.98
CA VAL A 246 4.41 4.50 -20.20
C VAL A 246 4.33 3.74 -18.88
N LYS A 247 3.16 3.18 -18.58
CA LYS A 247 2.97 2.34 -17.39
C LYS A 247 3.82 1.07 -17.55
N ASN A 248 4.75 0.88 -16.62
CA ASN A 248 5.74 -0.20 -16.66
C ASN A 248 5.87 -0.94 -15.34
N VAL A 249 5.06 -0.59 -14.34
CA VAL A 249 4.89 -1.36 -13.10
C VAL A 249 3.41 -1.52 -12.81
N ARG A 250 2.99 -2.76 -12.64
CA ARG A 250 1.66 -3.13 -12.15
C ARG A 250 1.81 -3.93 -10.87
N VAL A 251 0.98 -3.63 -9.88
CA VAL A 251 0.89 -4.38 -8.62
C VAL A 251 -0.51 -4.94 -8.51
N THR A 252 -0.62 -6.25 -8.33
CA THR A 252 -1.88 -6.94 -8.11
C THR A 252 -1.85 -7.72 -6.80
N VAL A 253 -3.04 -8.00 -6.26
CA VAL A 253 -3.19 -8.90 -5.11
C VAL A 253 -2.77 -10.31 -5.53
N GLY A 254 -1.84 -10.90 -4.78
CA GLY A 254 -1.37 -12.26 -4.97
C GLY A 254 -2.33 -13.30 -4.40
N VAL A 255 -1.85 -14.53 -4.24
CA VAL A 255 -2.65 -15.62 -3.66
C VAL A 255 -3.08 -15.24 -2.23
N VAL A 256 -4.39 -15.22 -1.99
CA VAL A 256 -4.97 -15.02 -0.67
C VAL A 256 -4.99 -16.37 0.02
N LYS A 257 -4.05 -16.61 0.95
CA LYS A 257 -4.01 -17.87 1.67
C LYS A 257 -5.20 -17.93 2.63
N SER A 258 -6.20 -18.74 2.31
CA SER A 258 -7.33 -19.03 3.19
C SER A 258 -6.86 -19.98 4.30
N LEU A 259 -7.14 -19.69 5.57
CA LEU A 259 -6.84 -20.59 6.70
C LEU A 259 -7.76 -21.83 6.73
N LEU A 260 -8.63 -22.00 5.75
CA LEU A 260 -9.66 -23.06 5.68
C LEU A 260 -9.46 -24.03 4.51
N GLU A 261 -8.32 -23.96 3.79
CA GLU A 261 -8.04 -24.80 2.61
C GLU A 261 -6.79 -25.68 2.76
N ASP A 262 -6.39 -26.01 4.00
CA ASP A 262 -5.48 -27.13 4.29
C ASP A 262 -6.25 -28.28 4.96
#